data_AF-A0A973MUB9-F1
#
_entry.id   AF-A0A973MUB9-F1
#
_cell.length_a   1.000
_cell.length_b   1.000
_cell.length_c   1.000
_cell.angle_alpha   90.00
_cell.angle_beta   90.00
_cell.angle_gamma   90.00
#
_symmetry.space_group_name_H-M   'P 1'
#
loop_
_entity.id
_entity.type
_entity.pdbx_description
1 polymer ?
#
loop_
_entity_poly.entity_id
_entity_poly.type
_entity_poly.pdbx_seq_one_letter_code
_entity_poly.pdbx_strand_id
1 'polypeptide(L)'
;MKRTSFSNWPCSIARTMDLVGDAWTPLVLREAFYGIRRFDEFQKELGIARNTLADRLRLLVDEGLLDKRPYQDEPVRHDYVLTEKG
;
A
#
# COMPACT_ATOMS: atom_id res chain seq x y z
N MET A 1 -16.05 4.37 11.03
CA MET A 1 -17.09 4.11 10.00
C MET A 1 -16.61 2.95 9.14
N LYS A 2 -17.35 1.83 9.06
CA LYS A 2 -16.96 0.68 8.21
C LYS A 2 -17.15 1.08 6.73
N ARG A 3 -16.14 0.86 5.89
CA ARG A 3 -16.26 1.03 4.43
C ARG A 3 -17.23 -0.03 3.88
N THR A 4 -18.06 0.37 2.93
CA THR A 4 -18.85 -0.55 2.11
C THR A 4 -17.90 -1.28 1.17
N SER A 5 -17.88 -2.62 1.21
CA SER A 5 -17.03 -3.41 0.30
C SER A 5 -17.72 -3.60 -1.06
N PHE A 6 -16.94 -3.43 -2.13
CA PHE A 6 -17.36 -3.68 -3.50
C PHE A 6 -16.60 -4.84 -4.16
N SER A 7 -15.82 -5.61 -3.41
CA SER A 7 -15.00 -6.75 -3.88
C SER A 7 -15.72 -7.75 -4.81
N ASN A 8 -17.00 -8.03 -4.58
CA ASN A 8 -17.81 -8.96 -5.40
C ASN A 8 -18.76 -8.26 -6.40
N TRP A 9 -18.59 -6.95 -6.62
CA TRP A 9 -19.45 -6.20 -7.53
C TRP A 9 -19.12 -6.52 -9.00
N PRO A 10 -20.11 -6.63 -9.90
CA PRO A 10 -19.87 -6.97 -11.32
C PRO A 10 -19.05 -5.91 -12.07
N CYS A 11 -19.00 -4.67 -11.57
CA CYS A 11 -18.23 -3.59 -12.17
C CYS A 11 -16.76 -3.63 -11.73
N SER A 12 -15.83 -3.75 -12.68
CA SER A 12 -14.37 -3.70 -12.42
C SER A 12 -13.95 -2.39 -11.75
N ILE A 13 -14.50 -1.25 -12.19
CA ILE A 13 -14.23 0.06 -11.58
C ILE A 13 -14.64 0.07 -10.11
N ALA A 14 -15.80 -0.50 -9.77
CA ALA A 14 -16.27 -0.57 -8.39
C ALA A 14 -15.33 -1.41 -7.51
N ARG A 15 -14.83 -2.54 -8.03
CA ARG A 15 -13.83 -3.38 -7.35
C ARG A 15 -12.50 -2.64 -7.15
N THR A 16 -12.02 -1.93 -8.16
CA THR A 16 -10.82 -1.09 -8.02
C THR A 16 -11.03 0.01 -6.98
N MET A 17 -12.19 0.66 -6.97
CA MET A 17 -12.54 1.68 -5.96
C MET A 17 -12.66 1.12 -4.54
N ASP A 18 -12.94 -0.17 -4.37
CA ASP A 18 -12.88 -0.82 -3.06
C ASP A 18 -11.47 -0.74 -2.48
N LEU A 19 -10.47 -1.00 -3.34
CA LEU A 19 -9.05 -1.03 -3.03
C LEU A 19 -8.44 0.37 -2.91
N VAL A 20 -8.65 1.23 -3.90
CA VAL A 20 -7.98 2.55 -3.99
C VAL A 20 -8.84 3.71 -3.50
N GLY A 21 -10.06 3.44 -3.04
CA GLY A 21 -11.03 4.49 -2.72
C GLY A 21 -10.81 5.18 -1.38
N ASP A 22 -9.74 4.90 -0.66
CA ASP A 22 -9.29 5.79 0.40
C ASP A 22 -8.21 6.72 -0.15
N ALA A 23 -8.20 7.98 0.27
CA ALA A 23 -7.36 9.01 -0.32
C ALA A 23 -5.85 8.70 -0.28
N TRP A 24 -5.40 7.81 0.62
CA TRP A 24 -3.99 7.54 0.84
C TRP A 24 -3.45 6.37 0.03
N THR A 25 -4.24 5.33 -0.26
CA THR A 25 -3.75 4.17 -1.02
C THR A 25 -3.17 4.54 -2.39
N PRO A 26 -3.83 5.39 -3.23
CA PRO A 26 -3.24 5.85 -4.48
C PRO A 26 -1.93 6.61 -4.29
N LEU A 27 -1.81 7.41 -3.22
CA LEU A 27 -0.61 8.20 -2.95
C LEU A 27 0.55 7.33 -2.48
N VAL A 28 0.29 6.33 -1.63
CA VAL A 28 1.29 5.32 -1.23
C VAL A 28 1.78 4.55 -2.46
N LEU A 29 0.86 4.14 -3.34
CA LEU A 29 1.22 3.43 -4.56
C LEU A 29 2.05 4.31 -5.51
N ARG A 30 1.69 5.59 -5.66
CA ARG A 30 2.49 6.57 -6.43
C ARG A 30 3.92 6.67 -5.93
N GLU A 31 4.13 6.78 -4.63
CA GLU A 31 5.48 6.84 -4.05
C GLU A 31 6.28 5.56 -4.34
N ALA A 32 5.63 4.39 -4.33
CA ALA A 32 6.26 3.13 -4.70
C ALA A 32 6.71 3.13 -6.18
N PHE A 33 5.90 3.69 -7.08
CA PHE A 33 6.28 3.90 -8.49
C PHE A 33 7.45 4.87 -8.66
N TYR A 34 7.61 5.84 -7.75
CA TYR A 34 8.79 6.71 -7.71
C TYR A 34 10.02 6.05 -7.08
N GLY A 35 9.93 4.78 -6.70
CA GLY A 35 11.04 3.99 -6.20
C GLY A 35 11.22 4.04 -4.69
N ILE A 36 10.30 4.67 -3.96
CA ILE A 36 10.31 4.63 -2.49
C ILE A 36 9.93 3.22 -2.04
N ARG A 37 10.75 2.63 -1.18
CA ARG A 37 10.57 1.26 -0.69
C ARG A 37 10.50 1.14 0.83
N ARG A 38 10.95 2.16 1.56
CA ARG A 38 11.08 2.10 3.01
C ARG A 38 9.96 2.84 3.71
N PHE A 39 9.50 2.27 4.83
CA PHE A 39 8.41 2.85 5.62
C PHE A 39 8.66 4.31 6.02
N ASP A 40 9.86 4.61 6.52
CA ASP A 40 10.18 5.97 6.99
C ASP A 40 10.25 6.98 5.84
N GLU A 41 10.62 6.55 4.64
CA GLU A 41 10.64 7.39 3.45
C GLU A 41 9.20 7.68 2.98
N PHE A 42 8.33 6.67 2.91
CA PHE A 42 6.89 6.89 2.67
C PHE A 42 6.28 7.86 3.70
N GLN A 43 6.62 7.68 4.97
CA GLN A 43 6.09 8.52 6.06
C GLN A 43 6.58 9.97 5.95
N LYS A 44 7.83 10.16 5.52
CA LYS A 44 8.43 11.47 5.31
C LYS A 44 7.79 12.21 4.12
N GLU A 45 7.62 11.54 2.98
CA GLU A 45 7.09 12.16 1.76
C GLU A 45 5.58 12.44 1.84
N LEU A 46 4.81 11.54 2.45
CA LEU A 46 3.35 11.67 2.51
C LEU A 46 2.85 12.43 3.75
N GLY A 47 3.66 12.53 4.81
CA GLY A 47 3.26 13.18 6.07
C GLY A 47 2.08 12.50 6.78
N ILE A 48 1.71 11.28 6.38
CA ILE A 48 0.57 10.57 6.96
C ILE A 48 0.91 9.93 8.30
N ALA A 49 -0.13 9.76 9.13
CA ALA A 49 0.00 9.05 10.38
C ALA A 49 0.53 7.63 10.16
N ARG A 50 1.48 7.19 11.00
CA ARG A 50 2.18 5.90 10.86
C ARG A 50 1.24 4.70 10.85
N ASN A 51 0.19 4.72 11.66
CA ASN A 51 -0.83 3.68 11.69
C ASN A 51 -1.57 3.59 10.34
N THR A 52 -1.98 4.73 9.78
CA THR A 52 -2.63 4.78 8.47
C THR A 52 -1.70 4.26 7.38
N LEU A 53 -0.42 4.65 7.37
CA LEU A 53 0.57 4.15 6.42
C LEU A 53 0.73 2.63 6.54
N ALA A 54 0.88 2.11 7.76
CA ALA A 54 1.03 0.69 8.02
C ALA A 54 -0.19 -0.10 7.51
N ASP A 55 -1.40 0.43 7.73
CA ASP A 55 -2.63 -0.17 7.23
C ASP A 55 -2.68 -0.21 5.69
N ARG A 56 -2.21 0.85 5.02
CA ARG A 56 -2.20 0.90 3.54
C ARG A 56 -1.14 0.01 2.92
N LEU A 57 0.07 0.02 3.45
CA LEU A 57 1.12 -0.88 2.99
C LEU A 57 0.71 -2.34 3.19
N ARG A 58 0.07 -2.67 4.32
CA ARG A 58 -0.48 -4.00 4.55
C ARG A 58 -1.57 -4.36 3.54
N LEU A 59 -2.54 -3.47 3.29
CA LEU A 59 -3.56 -3.69 2.27
C LEU A 59 -2.94 -3.95 0.88
N LEU A 60 -1.97 -3.14 0.47
CA LEU A 60 -1.28 -3.30 -0.82
C LEU A 60 -0.48 -4.61 -0.90
N VAL A 61 0.06 -5.09 0.22
CA VAL A 61 0.73 -6.39 0.31
C VAL A 61 -0.28 -7.55 0.26
N ASP A 62 -1.36 -7.46 1.02
CA ASP A 62 -2.42 -8.48 1.06
C ASP A 62 -3.09 -8.65 -0.32
N GLU A 63 -3.19 -7.55 -1.07
CA GLU A 63 -3.72 -7.53 -2.44
C GLU A 63 -2.66 -7.88 -3.49
N GLY A 64 -1.42 -8.16 -3.08
CA GLY A 64 -0.34 -8.56 -3.97
C GLY A 64 0.09 -7.48 -4.95
N LEU A 65 -0.10 -6.19 -4.62
CA LEU A 65 0.46 -5.07 -5.39
C LEU A 65 1.91 -4.79 -4.94
N LEU A 66 2.21 -5.01 -3.65
CA LEU A 66 3.54 -4.90 -3.07
C LEU A 66 3.98 -6.22 -2.44
N ASP A 67 5.28 -6.52 -2.50
CA ASP A 67 5.93 -7.53 -1.68
C ASP A 67 6.66 -6.88 -0.52
N LYS A 68 6.53 -7.44 0.69
CA LYS A 68 7.33 -7.05 1.85
C LYS A 68 8.54 -7.96 1.96
N ARG A 69 9.74 -7.45 1.64
CA ARG A 69 10.99 -8.24 1.58
C ARG A 69 11.99 -7.77 2.62
N PRO A 70 12.61 -8.67 3.42
CA PRO A 70 13.72 -8.28 4.27
C PRO A 70 14.90 -7.81 3.42
N TYR A 71 15.52 -6.69 3.78
CA TYR A 71 16.77 -6.21 3.15
C TYR A 71 17.97 -6.22 4.12
N GLN A 72 17.69 -6.41 5.40
CA GLN A 72 18.67 -6.49 6.48
C GLN A 72 18.11 -7.45 7.52
N ASP A 73 18.96 -8.32 8.09
CA ASP A 73 18.54 -9.36 9.04
C ASP A 73 18.74 -8.95 10.51
N GLU A 74 19.66 -8.02 10.82
CA GLU A 74 19.95 -7.60 12.18
C GLU A 74 20.17 -6.06 12.31
N PRO A 75 19.21 -5.29 12.88
CA PRO A 75 17.79 -5.66 13.08
C PRO A 75 17.07 -5.92 11.75
N VAL A 76 16.05 -6.78 11.77
CA VAL A 76 15.28 -7.08 10.55
C VAL A 76 14.59 -5.82 10.02
N ARG A 77 14.92 -5.42 8.79
CA ARG A 77 14.27 -4.31 8.10
C ARG A 77 13.68 -4.76 6.78
N HIS A 78 12.55 -4.17 6.42
CA HIS A 78 11.80 -4.56 5.24
C HIS A 78 11.67 -3.42 4.25
N ASP A 79 11.79 -3.78 2.99
CA ASP A 79 11.38 -2.97 1.84
C ASP A 79 9.99 -3.43 1.38
N TYR A 80 9.24 -2.48 0.81
CA TYR A 80 8.00 -2.71 0.08
C TYR A 80 8.30 -2.53 -1.41
N VAL A 81 8.16 -3.59 -2.19
CA VAL A 81 8.59 -3.64 -3.59
C VAL A 81 7.39 -3.89 -4.49
N LEU A 82 7.24 -3.12 -5.57
CA LEU A 82 6.19 -3.36 -6.57
C LEU A 82 6.30 -4.79 -7.14
N THR A 83 5.16 -5.45 -7.23
CA THR A 83 5.00 -6.72 -7.94
C THR A 83 4.64 -6.46 -9.40
N GLU A 84 4.47 -7.51 -10.21
CA GLU A 84 3.95 -7.37 -11.58
C GLU A 84 2.49 -6.88 -11.63
N LYS A 85 1.69 -7.15 -10.58
CA LYS A 85 0.31 -6.66 -10.46
C LYS A 85 0.26 -5.17 -10.08
N GLY A 86 1.29 -4.71 -9.36
CA GLY A 86 1.44 -3.37 -8.79
C GLY A 86 1.61 -2.29 -9.82
#